data_AF-A0A917FCS1-F1
#
_entry.id   AF-A0A917FCS1-F1
#
_cell.length_a   1.000
_cell.length_b   1.000
_cell.length_c   1.000
_cell.angle_alpha   90.00
_cell.angle_beta   90.00
_cell.angle_gamma   90.00
#
_symmetry.space_group_name_H-M   'P 1'
#
loop_
_entity.id
_entity.type
_entity.pdbx_description
1 polymer ?
#
loop_
_entity_poly.entity_id
_entity_poly.type
_entity_poly.pdbx_seq_one_letter_code
_entity_poly.pdbx_strand_id
1 'polypeptide(L)'
;MVSALTDDELIARWVSYDTSGWTIEEHDLRRAAVKRREETALGHYRLATDGKGAPGRVSRLDIHEIYISPQRRPIDEARVSDLMRSIERVELLHLPVVVLRDGVLFDDEEVDGAPVLVAGRHRLEAWRRLGHLRINAVTVTADNIEAELIEISENLHRAELTALQRDEQIARWIELTAAKPEADEVPRQLDAKPKGGRPEGGTRAAARELGLSEADARRATKVASLSDEAKATAREVGLDDNRTALLAAAKEAEPERQVVKIKEWNAARELAAAKAAVAKKQEKAADAVTEEIAIADFYFAWSSIPLHRREGVLAEIGARLVASQGAA
;
A
#
# COMPACT_ATOMS: atom_id res chain seq x y z
N MET A 1 42.58 -0.83 35.55
CA MET A 1 41.19 -0.62 35.97
C MET A 1 40.56 0.34 34.97
N VAL A 2 39.91 -0.21 33.94
CA VAL A 2 39.13 0.59 32.99
C VAL A 2 37.75 0.71 33.60
N SER A 3 37.36 1.93 33.98
CA SER A 3 36.02 2.23 34.48
C SER A 3 35.00 1.84 33.42
N ALA A 4 34.03 0.99 33.76
CA ALA A 4 32.89 0.73 32.90
C ALA A 4 32.13 2.05 32.72
N LEU A 5 31.92 2.46 31.46
CA LEU A 5 31.10 3.61 31.11
C LEU A 5 29.66 3.33 31.53
N THR A 6 28.97 4.35 32.02
CA THR A 6 27.55 4.27 32.35
C THR A 6 26.69 4.30 31.08
N ASP A 7 25.48 3.74 31.14
CA ASP A 7 24.59 3.64 29.99
C ASP A 7 24.21 5.02 29.40
N ASP A 8 24.16 6.06 30.25
CA ASP A 8 23.94 7.45 29.81
C ASP A 8 25.15 8.05 29.06
N GLU A 9 26.37 7.63 29.42
CA GLU A 9 27.59 8.03 28.68
C GLU A 9 27.70 7.33 27.32
N LEU A 10 27.17 6.12 27.19
CA LEU A 10 27.03 5.43 25.91
C LEU A 10 26.03 6.15 25.00
N ILE A 11 24.92 6.64 25.56
CA ILE A 11 23.89 7.41 24.83
C ILE A 11 24.42 8.78 24.38
N ALA A 12 25.07 9.53 25.26
CA ALA A 12 25.62 10.84 24.94
C ALA A 12 26.72 10.78 23.87
N ARG A 13 27.45 9.66 23.80
CA ARG A 13 28.52 9.44 22.82
C ARG A 13 28.01 8.91 21.48
N TRP A 14 26.80 8.33 21.44
CA TRP A 14 26.14 7.84 20.22
C TRP A 14 25.54 8.97 19.36
N VAL A 15 25.09 10.06 20.00
CA VAL A 15 24.48 11.22 19.30
C VAL A 15 25.53 12.06 18.53
N SER A 16 26.84 11.84 18.72
CA SER A 16 27.86 12.79 18.25
C SER A 16 28.91 12.27 17.25
N TYR A 17 28.79 11.08 16.64
CA TYR A 17 29.77 10.65 15.62
C TYR A 17 29.19 9.86 14.44
N ASP A 18 29.73 10.21 13.26
CA ASP A 18 29.73 9.49 11.99
C ASP A 18 29.69 7.95 12.18
N THR A 19 28.59 7.35 11.73
CA THR A 19 28.23 5.93 11.92
C THR A 19 28.81 5.01 10.83
N SER A 20 29.89 5.38 10.17
CA SER A 20 30.50 4.59 9.09
C SER A 20 31.30 3.35 9.54
N GLY A 21 31.12 2.84 10.76
CA GLY A 21 31.90 1.67 11.23
C GLY A 21 31.41 0.87 12.44
N TRP A 22 30.23 1.14 13.00
CA TRP A 22 29.69 0.35 14.13
C TRP A 22 28.30 -0.17 13.79
N THR A 23 28.19 -1.43 13.37
CA THR A 23 26.92 -2.15 13.28
C THR A 23 26.65 -2.79 14.63
N ILE A 24 25.77 -2.19 15.44
CA ILE A 24 25.17 -2.91 16.57
C ILE A 24 24.23 -3.93 15.95
N GLU A 25 24.54 -5.22 16.11
CA GLU A 25 23.72 -6.31 15.59
C GLU A 25 22.33 -6.25 16.23
N GLU A 26 21.28 -6.52 15.45
CA GLU A 26 19.88 -6.48 15.92
C GLU A 26 19.66 -7.35 17.17
N HIS A 27 20.41 -8.45 17.25
CA HIS A 27 20.48 -9.35 18.38
C HIS A 27 20.96 -8.67 19.68
N ASP A 28 21.91 -7.73 19.62
CA ASP A 28 22.40 -7.00 20.80
C ASP A 28 21.36 -6.02 21.34
N LEU A 29 20.67 -5.31 20.45
CA LEU A 29 19.58 -4.40 20.81
C LEU A 29 18.42 -5.14 21.49
N ARG A 30 18.12 -6.36 21.01
CA ARG A 30 17.13 -7.23 21.63
C ARG A 30 17.59 -7.76 22.99
N ARG A 31 18.82 -8.25 23.14
CA ARG A 31 19.32 -8.67 24.47
C ARG A 31 19.26 -7.54 25.47
N ALA A 32 19.60 -6.33 25.05
CA ALA A 32 19.44 -5.14 25.87
C ALA A 32 17.96 -4.86 26.19
N ALA A 33 17.03 -5.10 25.27
CA ALA A 33 15.58 -4.96 25.49
C ALA A 33 15.04 -5.98 26.51
N VAL A 34 15.40 -7.26 26.36
CA VAL A 34 15.03 -8.33 27.32
C VAL A 34 15.56 -8.00 28.70
N LYS A 35 16.83 -7.60 28.79
CA LYS A 35 17.43 -7.15 30.05
C LYS A 35 16.67 -5.96 30.65
N ARG A 36 16.30 -4.95 29.85
CA ARG A 36 15.43 -3.84 30.28
C ARG A 36 14.08 -4.33 30.80
N ARG A 37 13.45 -5.31 30.15
CA ARG A 37 12.16 -5.91 30.56
C ARG A 37 12.29 -6.60 31.92
N GLU A 38 13.32 -7.42 32.09
CA GLU A 38 13.62 -8.16 33.32
C GLU A 38 13.97 -7.21 34.49
N GLU A 39 14.80 -6.19 34.25
CA GLU A 39 15.20 -5.19 35.24
C GLU A 39 14.03 -4.27 35.64
N THR A 40 13.08 -4.03 34.74
CA THR A 40 11.94 -3.17 35.03
C THR A 40 10.85 -3.89 35.83
N ALA A 41 10.80 -5.23 35.87
CA ALA A 41 9.83 -6.11 36.59
C ALA A 41 8.33 -5.68 36.59
N LEU A 42 7.96 -4.64 35.84
CA LEU A 42 6.72 -3.86 35.91
C LEU A 42 6.69 -2.90 34.70
N GLY A 43 6.86 -3.44 33.50
CA GLY A 43 7.21 -2.63 32.32
C GLY A 43 6.14 -2.42 31.26
N HIS A 44 5.05 -3.20 31.21
CA HIS A 44 3.90 -2.78 30.39
C HIS A 44 3.20 -1.67 31.18
N TYR A 45 3.44 -0.40 30.86
CA TYR A 45 2.59 0.69 31.39
C TYR A 45 1.13 0.35 31.07
N ARG A 46 0.40 -0.13 32.09
CA ARG A 46 -1.02 -0.48 32.08
C ARG A 46 -1.81 0.81 32.24
N LEU A 47 -2.09 1.47 31.12
CA LEU A 47 -3.33 2.25 31.07
C LEU A 47 -4.47 1.23 31.04
N ALA A 48 -5.10 1.04 32.19
CA ALA A 48 -6.27 0.18 32.34
C ALA A 48 -7.48 0.86 31.68
N THR A 49 -8.25 0.11 30.91
CA THR A 49 -9.72 0.22 30.89
C THR A 49 -10.28 -1.13 30.47
N ASP A 50 -11.09 -1.69 31.36
CA ASP A 50 -11.68 -3.01 31.26
C ASP A 50 -12.94 -2.95 30.38
N GLY A 51 -13.06 -3.82 29.39
CA GLY A 51 -14.29 -3.93 28.59
C GLY A 51 -14.14 -4.78 27.34
N LYS A 52 -14.89 -5.89 27.26
CA LYS A 52 -15.10 -6.60 26.00
C LYS A 52 -15.76 -5.64 25.01
N GLY A 53 -15.09 -5.37 23.88
CA GLY A 53 -15.53 -4.43 22.85
C GLY A 53 -14.88 -3.04 22.89
N ALA A 54 -13.93 -2.77 23.79
CA ALA A 54 -13.17 -1.52 23.81
C ALA A 54 -12.04 -1.52 22.75
N PRO A 55 -11.66 -0.34 22.20
CA PRO A 55 -10.44 -0.20 21.40
C PRO A 55 -9.25 -0.71 22.21
N GLY A 56 -8.34 -1.44 21.56
CA GLY A 56 -7.23 -2.14 22.22
C GLY A 56 -6.44 -1.25 23.19
N ARG A 57 -5.86 -1.88 24.21
CA ARG A 57 -5.06 -1.20 25.23
C ARG A 57 -3.80 -0.62 24.63
N VAL A 58 -3.56 0.69 24.77
CA VAL A 58 -2.28 1.28 24.35
C VAL A 58 -1.19 0.90 25.35
N SER A 59 -0.13 0.26 24.86
CA SER A 59 1.03 -0.19 25.62
C SER A 59 2.31 0.39 25.00
N ARG A 60 3.26 0.83 25.82
CA ARG A 60 4.60 1.22 25.37
C ARG A 60 5.48 -0.03 25.30
N LEU A 61 6.02 -0.33 24.13
CA LEU A 61 6.79 -1.54 23.85
C LEU A 61 8.20 -1.17 23.36
N ASP A 62 9.16 -2.04 23.64
CA ASP A 62 10.47 -2.00 22.98
C ASP A 62 10.31 -2.53 21.56
N ILE A 63 10.82 -1.80 20.57
CA ILE A 63 10.63 -2.14 19.15
C ILE A 63 11.26 -3.50 18.83
N HIS A 64 12.38 -3.82 19.47
CA HIS A 64 13.14 -5.05 19.22
C HIS A 64 12.52 -6.29 19.87
N GLU A 65 11.52 -6.11 20.74
CA GLU A 65 10.72 -7.22 21.29
C GLU A 65 9.46 -7.50 20.47
N ILE A 66 9.13 -6.66 19.47
CA ILE A 66 7.95 -6.86 18.64
C ILE A 66 8.26 -7.89 17.55
N TYR A 67 7.60 -9.04 17.65
CA TYR A 67 7.72 -10.12 16.68
C TYR A 67 7.03 -9.76 15.36
N ILE A 68 7.77 -9.85 14.26
CA ILE A 68 7.26 -9.64 12.90
C ILE A 68 7.24 -10.99 12.19
N SER A 69 6.06 -11.52 11.91
CA SER A 69 5.92 -12.77 11.16
C SER A 69 6.63 -12.70 9.79
N PRO A 70 7.37 -13.75 9.39
CA PRO A 70 8.11 -13.78 8.13
C PRO A 70 7.21 -13.82 6.89
N GLN A 71 5.95 -14.25 7.02
CA GLN A 71 4.97 -14.31 5.93
C GLN A 71 4.37 -12.93 5.56
N ARG A 72 4.85 -11.84 6.18
CA ARG A 72 4.35 -10.49 5.96
C ARG A 72 4.85 -9.89 4.64
N ARG A 73 4.02 -9.05 4.00
CA ARG A 73 4.38 -8.28 2.81
C ARG A 73 5.72 -7.56 2.99
N PRO A 74 6.61 -7.57 1.98
CA PRO A 74 7.91 -6.92 2.07
C PRO A 74 7.74 -5.42 2.36
N ILE A 75 8.77 -4.83 2.98
CA ILE A 75 8.79 -3.40 3.27
C ILE A 75 8.88 -2.63 1.95
N ASP A 76 8.02 -1.62 1.80
CA ASP A 76 8.15 -0.62 0.75
C ASP A 76 9.06 0.52 1.23
N GLU A 77 10.27 0.57 0.66
CA GLU A 77 11.31 1.53 1.01
C GLU A 77 10.90 2.99 0.75
N ALA A 78 10.22 3.26 -0.36
CA ALA A 78 9.74 4.60 -0.67
C ALA A 78 8.71 5.05 0.38
N ARG A 79 7.81 4.14 0.76
CA ARG A 79 6.78 4.43 1.76
C ARG A 79 7.37 4.65 3.16
N VAL A 80 8.35 3.85 3.55
CA VAL A 80 9.06 4.05 4.82
C VAL A 80 9.75 5.41 4.82
N SER A 81 10.42 5.79 3.74
CA SER A 81 11.03 7.12 3.62
C SER A 81 10.02 8.26 3.75
N ASP A 82 8.85 8.15 3.10
CA ASP A 82 7.77 9.12 3.24
C ASP A 82 7.23 9.19 4.68
N LEU A 83 7.06 8.05 5.33
CA LEU A 83 6.61 7.98 6.72
C LEU A 83 7.63 8.58 7.67
N MET A 84 8.92 8.35 7.47
CA MET A 84 9.98 8.99 8.27
C MET A 84 9.87 10.52 8.19
N ARG A 85 9.78 11.07 6.97
CA ARG A 85 9.60 12.52 6.76
C ARG A 85 8.32 13.07 7.38
N SER A 86 7.25 12.30 7.35
CA SER A 86 5.98 12.67 7.99
C SER A 86 6.11 12.67 9.51
N ILE A 87 6.68 11.61 10.09
CA ILE A 87 6.83 11.44 11.53
C ILE A 87 7.67 12.56 12.13
N GLU A 88 8.77 12.95 11.48
CA GLU A 88 9.61 14.08 11.92
C GLU A 88 8.85 15.41 11.98
N ARG A 89 7.76 15.56 11.19
CA ARG A 89 7.00 16.81 11.09
C ARG A 89 5.74 16.85 11.96
N VAL A 90 5.03 15.73 12.06
CA VAL A 90 3.68 15.67 12.67
C VAL A 90 3.52 14.54 13.69
N GLU A 91 4.63 13.93 14.12
CA GLU A 91 4.67 12.75 15.00
C GLU A 91 3.97 11.50 14.40
N LEU A 92 3.95 10.41 15.17
CA LEU A 92 3.35 9.15 14.77
C LEU A 92 1.84 9.15 15.03
N LEU A 93 1.05 9.62 14.05
CA LEU A 93 -0.41 9.79 14.18
C LEU A 93 -1.19 8.47 14.35
N HIS A 94 -0.70 7.38 13.76
CA HIS A 94 -1.33 6.07 13.87
C HIS A 94 -0.38 5.09 14.53
N LEU A 95 -0.80 4.49 15.65
CA LEU A 95 -0.01 3.49 16.37
C LEU A 95 -0.04 2.13 15.65
N PRO A 96 1.05 1.34 15.71
CA PRO A 96 1.01 -0.07 15.32
C PRO A 96 0.03 -0.86 16.20
N VAL A 97 -0.52 -1.94 15.67
CA VAL A 97 -1.40 -2.87 16.38
C VAL A 97 -0.64 -4.17 16.64
N VAL A 98 -0.71 -4.69 17.86
CA VAL A 98 -0.08 -5.94 18.28
C VAL A 98 -1.07 -6.85 19.00
N VAL A 99 -0.81 -8.15 18.99
CA VAL A 99 -1.44 -9.15 19.88
C VAL A 99 -0.36 -9.77 20.76
N LEU A 100 -0.71 -10.13 21.99
CA LEU A 100 0.21 -10.91 22.84
C LEU A 100 -0.03 -12.39 22.58
N ARG A 101 1.04 -13.15 22.34
CA ARG A 101 0.99 -14.60 22.11
C ARG A 101 2.01 -15.33 22.96
N ASP A 102 1.60 -16.50 23.43
CA ASP A 102 2.47 -17.42 24.14
C ASP A 102 3.14 -18.39 23.16
N GLY A 103 4.29 -18.94 23.53
CA GLY A 103 5.01 -19.94 22.73
C GLY A 103 5.57 -19.43 21.39
N VAL A 104 5.84 -18.13 21.25
CA VAL A 104 6.38 -17.58 19.98
C VAL A 104 7.88 -17.84 19.92
N LEU A 105 8.33 -18.54 18.88
CA LEU A 105 9.75 -18.69 18.57
C LEU A 105 10.31 -17.38 18.00
N PHE A 106 11.15 -16.71 18.77
CA PHE A 106 11.78 -15.45 18.38
C PHE A 106 13.29 -15.55 18.68
N ASP A 107 14.14 -15.51 17.64
CA ASP A 107 15.58 -15.84 17.70
C ASP A 107 15.87 -17.19 18.38
N ASP A 108 15.18 -18.25 17.93
CA ASP A 108 15.32 -19.63 18.43
C ASP A 108 14.96 -19.84 19.91
N GLU A 109 14.41 -18.84 20.58
CA GLU A 109 13.88 -18.92 21.93
C GLU A 109 12.35 -18.84 21.94
N GLU A 110 11.72 -19.70 22.74
CA GLU A 110 10.27 -19.67 22.96
C GLU A 110 9.91 -18.60 23.99
N VAL A 111 9.10 -17.62 23.59
CA VAL A 111 8.74 -16.47 24.42
C VAL A 111 7.23 -16.43 24.67
N ASP A 112 6.88 -16.39 25.96
CA ASP A 112 5.50 -16.16 26.40
C ASP A 112 5.16 -14.67 26.51
N GLY A 113 3.92 -14.32 26.14
CA GLY A 113 3.43 -12.95 26.07
C GLY A 113 4.15 -12.09 25.03
N ALA A 114 4.71 -12.69 23.97
CA ALA A 114 5.42 -11.97 22.92
C ALA A 114 4.46 -11.03 22.15
N PRO A 115 4.77 -9.73 22.00
CA PRO A 115 3.97 -8.83 21.20
C PRO A 115 4.20 -9.10 19.70
N VAL A 116 3.25 -9.77 19.08
CA VAL A 116 3.24 -10.03 17.64
C VAL A 116 2.59 -8.86 16.92
N LEU A 117 3.34 -8.24 16.00
CA LEU A 117 2.81 -7.19 15.14
C LEU A 117 1.65 -7.75 14.30
N VAL A 118 0.54 -7.00 14.25
CA VAL A 118 -0.64 -7.27 13.42
C VAL A 118 -0.74 -6.25 12.30
N ALA A 119 -0.63 -4.95 12.62
CA ALA A 119 -0.75 -3.88 11.64
C ALA A 119 0.26 -2.75 11.91
N GLY A 120 0.68 -2.06 10.85
CA GLY A 120 1.57 -0.91 10.95
C GLY A 120 3.06 -1.19 10.77
N ARG A 121 3.45 -2.25 10.02
CA ARG A 121 4.86 -2.59 9.76
C ARG A 121 5.71 -1.43 9.25
N HIS A 122 5.28 -0.73 8.21
CA HIS A 122 6.05 0.41 7.67
C HIS A 122 6.21 1.56 8.67
N ARG A 123 5.23 1.76 9.56
CA ARG A 123 5.28 2.78 10.62
C ARG A 123 6.24 2.37 11.73
N LEU A 124 6.20 1.10 12.14
CA LEU A 124 7.16 0.52 13.08
C LEU A 124 8.58 0.64 12.53
N GLU A 125 8.78 0.30 11.25
CA GLU A 125 10.07 0.39 10.58
C GLU A 125 10.57 1.83 10.45
N ALA A 126 9.72 2.76 10.02
CA ALA A 126 10.07 4.18 9.96
C ALA A 126 10.49 4.72 11.33
N TRP A 127 9.72 4.41 12.39
CA TRP A 127 10.02 4.81 13.76
C TRP A 127 11.34 4.20 14.26
N ARG A 128 11.61 2.93 13.89
CA ARG A 128 12.88 2.26 14.16
C ARG A 128 14.07 2.94 13.48
N ARG A 129 13.96 3.27 12.19
CA ARG A 129 15.02 3.91 11.41
C ARG A 129 15.32 5.35 11.85
N LEU A 130 14.36 6.02 12.49
CA LEU A 130 14.56 7.30 13.16
C LEU A 130 15.33 7.18 14.50
N GLY A 131 15.75 5.98 14.89
CA GLY A 131 16.58 5.74 16.08
C GLY A 131 15.80 5.62 17.38
N HIS A 132 14.47 5.51 17.33
CA HIS A 132 13.68 5.28 18.54
C HIS A 132 13.79 3.82 18.99
N LEU A 133 13.88 3.60 20.30
CA LEU A 133 13.93 2.25 20.89
C LEU A 133 12.55 1.76 21.37
N ARG A 134 11.62 2.68 21.64
CA ARG A 134 10.30 2.38 22.18
C ARG A 134 9.21 3.01 21.34
N ILE A 135 8.10 2.30 21.20
CA ILE A 135 6.91 2.75 20.44
C ILE A 135 5.65 2.51 21.26
N ASN A 136 4.66 3.39 21.14
CA ASN A 136 3.32 3.13 21.65
C ASN A 136 2.59 2.24 20.64
N ALA A 137 1.97 1.16 21.09
CA ALA A 137 1.24 0.21 20.26
C ALA A 137 -0.14 -0.07 20.86
N VAL A 138 -1.13 -0.32 20.01
CA VAL A 138 -2.45 -0.78 20.42
C VAL A 138 -2.39 -2.31 20.58
N THR A 139 -2.52 -2.79 21.82
CA THR A 139 -2.60 -4.21 22.14
C THR A 139 -4.06 -4.66 22.07
N VAL A 140 -4.36 -5.60 21.19
CA VAL A 140 -5.69 -6.22 21.09
C VAL A 140 -5.64 -7.65 21.61
N THR A 141 -6.74 -8.10 22.22
CA THR A 141 -6.95 -9.50 22.57
C THR A 141 -7.76 -10.12 21.44
N ALA A 142 -7.12 -10.97 20.66
CA ALA A 142 -7.71 -11.60 19.47
C ALA A 142 -7.10 -12.99 19.29
N ASP A 143 -7.90 -13.96 18.85
CA ASP A 143 -7.37 -15.25 18.42
C ASP A 143 -6.57 -15.13 17.10
N ASN A 144 -6.02 -16.24 16.61
CA ASN A 144 -5.20 -16.22 15.39
C ASN A 144 -5.97 -15.75 14.15
N ILE A 145 -7.25 -16.13 14.04
CA ILE A 145 -8.11 -15.80 12.90
C ILE A 145 -8.54 -14.34 13.00
N GLU A 146 -8.96 -13.89 14.17
CA GLU A 146 -9.36 -12.51 14.46
C GLU A 146 -8.21 -11.52 14.26
N ALA A 147 -7.00 -11.86 14.72
CA ALA A 147 -5.82 -11.03 14.50
C ALA A 147 -5.54 -10.85 13.00
N GLU A 148 -5.66 -11.91 12.20
CA GLU A 148 -5.45 -11.86 10.76
C GLU A 148 -6.57 -11.07 10.06
N LEU A 149 -7.84 -11.20 10.50
CA LEU A 149 -8.94 -10.38 10.00
C LEU A 149 -8.74 -8.89 10.31
N ILE A 150 -8.25 -8.54 11.51
CA ILE A 150 -7.92 -7.15 11.86
C ILE A 150 -6.85 -6.61 10.91
N GLU A 151 -5.81 -7.39 10.63
CA GLU A 151 -4.76 -7.02 9.67
C GLU A 151 -5.33 -6.78 8.27
N ILE A 152 -6.15 -7.71 7.76
CA ILE A 152 -6.73 -7.60 6.42
C ILE A 152 -7.66 -6.39 6.34
N SER A 153 -8.49 -6.16 7.37
CA SER A 153 -9.36 -4.98 7.45
C SER A 153 -8.54 -3.71 7.34
N GLU A 154 -7.48 -3.59 8.13
CA GLU A 154 -6.60 -2.43 8.12
C GLU A 154 -5.96 -2.22 6.74
N ASN A 155 -5.51 -3.29 6.10
CA ASN A 155 -4.96 -3.24 4.75
C ASN A 155 -6.00 -2.78 3.72
N LEU A 156 -7.23 -3.30 3.77
CA LEU A 156 -8.30 -3.01 2.82
C LEU A 156 -8.83 -1.57 2.92
N HIS A 157 -8.76 -0.96 4.10
CA HIS A 157 -9.11 0.44 4.33
C HIS A 157 -8.04 1.42 3.82
N ARG A 158 -6.81 0.95 3.54
CA ARG A 158 -5.77 1.78 2.93
C ARG A 158 -5.95 1.86 1.43
N ALA A 159 -5.74 3.06 0.87
CA ALA A 159 -5.85 3.34 -0.56
C ALA A 159 -4.65 2.83 -1.41
N GLU A 160 -3.74 2.05 -0.81
CA GLU A 160 -2.42 1.74 -1.38
C GLU A 160 -2.30 0.33 -1.96
N LEU A 161 -3.39 -0.45 -1.99
CA LEU A 161 -3.36 -1.80 -2.55
C LEU A 161 -3.58 -1.78 -4.07
N THR A 162 -2.69 -2.46 -4.80
CA THR A 162 -2.97 -2.79 -6.21
C THR A 162 -4.16 -3.73 -6.30
N ALA A 163 -4.84 -3.77 -7.45
CA ALA A 163 -5.97 -4.66 -7.67
C ALA A 163 -5.66 -6.13 -7.29
N LEU A 164 -4.46 -6.63 -7.63
CA LEU A 164 -4.01 -7.97 -7.24
C LEU A 164 -3.94 -8.14 -5.72
N GLN A 165 -3.25 -7.23 -5.03
CA GLN A 165 -3.08 -7.30 -3.58
C GLN A 165 -4.44 -7.20 -2.86
N ARG A 166 -5.32 -6.31 -3.33
CA ARG A 166 -6.68 -6.18 -2.80
C ARG A 166 -7.47 -7.48 -2.94
N ASP A 167 -7.40 -8.11 -4.10
CA ASP A 167 -8.10 -9.36 -4.36
C ASP A 167 -7.54 -10.54 -3.54
N GLU A 168 -6.22 -10.59 -3.32
CA GLU A 168 -5.58 -11.56 -2.41
C GLU A 168 -6.08 -11.40 -0.96
N GLN A 169 -6.15 -10.15 -0.47
CA GLN A 169 -6.65 -9.83 0.87
C GLN A 169 -8.13 -10.22 1.04
N ILE A 170 -8.97 -9.92 0.05
CA ILE A 170 -10.39 -10.32 0.06
C ILE A 170 -10.53 -11.85 0.02
N ALA A 171 -9.76 -12.53 -0.83
CA ALA A 171 -9.78 -14.00 -0.89
C ALA A 171 -9.37 -14.62 0.45
N ARG A 172 -8.36 -14.05 1.11
CA ARG A 172 -7.93 -14.50 2.43
C ARG A 172 -8.99 -14.27 3.51
N TRP A 173 -9.68 -13.13 3.49
CA TRP A 173 -10.83 -12.88 4.38
C TRP A 173 -11.91 -13.95 4.22
N ILE A 174 -12.21 -14.33 2.97
CA ILE A 174 -13.21 -15.37 2.67
C ILE A 174 -12.77 -16.73 3.24
N GLU A 175 -11.50 -17.09 3.14
CA GLU A 175 -10.97 -18.33 3.74
C GLU A 175 -11.08 -18.32 5.26
N LEU A 176 -10.68 -17.22 5.91
CA LEU A 176 -10.69 -17.08 7.36
C LEU A 176 -12.10 -17.11 7.94
N THR A 177 -13.04 -16.40 7.31
CA THR A 177 -14.46 -16.41 7.71
C THR A 177 -15.10 -17.78 7.52
N ALA A 178 -14.73 -18.53 6.47
CA ALA A 178 -15.17 -19.91 6.28
C ALA A 178 -14.58 -20.89 7.32
N ALA A 179 -13.40 -20.58 7.85
CA ALA A 179 -12.73 -21.40 8.87
C ALA A 179 -13.24 -21.13 10.30
N LYS A 180 -14.02 -20.07 10.53
CA LYS A 180 -14.60 -19.78 11.85
C LYS A 180 -15.71 -20.80 12.19
N PRO A 181 -15.64 -21.48 13.34
CA PRO A 181 -16.67 -22.44 13.76
C PRO A 181 -18.05 -21.81 14.05
N GLU A 182 -18.12 -20.49 14.30
CA GLU A 182 -19.36 -19.76 14.60
C GLU A 182 -20.13 -19.26 13.37
N ALA A 183 -19.62 -19.44 12.14
CA ALA A 183 -20.32 -19.01 10.92
C ALA A 183 -21.66 -19.75 10.68
N ASP A 184 -21.95 -20.79 11.47
CA ASP A 184 -23.21 -21.54 11.49
C ASP A 184 -24.23 -21.07 12.55
N GLU A 185 -23.87 -20.15 13.46
CA GLU A 185 -24.76 -19.65 14.54
C GLU A 185 -25.34 -18.25 14.25
N VAL A 186 -25.94 -18.08 13.08
CA VAL A 186 -27.02 -17.08 12.97
C VAL A 186 -28.23 -17.68 13.71
N PRO A 187 -28.91 -16.96 14.62
CA PRO A 187 -30.14 -17.45 15.23
C PRO A 187 -31.12 -17.76 14.11
N ARG A 188 -31.33 -19.05 13.84
CA ARG A 188 -32.30 -19.53 12.87
C ARG A 188 -33.66 -19.14 13.41
N GLN A 189 -34.14 -17.97 12.98
CA GLN A 189 -35.53 -17.59 13.14
C GLN A 189 -36.37 -18.76 12.63
N LEU A 190 -37.25 -19.24 13.50
CA LEU A 190 -37.99 -20.49 13.42
C LEU A 190 -39.08 -20.45 12.33
N ASP A 191 -38.72 -20.18 11.09
CA ASP A 191 -39.62 -20.28 9.95
C ASP A 191 -39.12 -21.37 8.99
N ALA A 192 -40.01 -22.32 8.71
CA ALA A 192 -39.73 -23.62 8.12
C ALA A 192 -38.88 -23.56 6.83
N LYS A 193 -37.75 -24.27 6.84
CA LYS A 193 -36.93 -24.55 5.64
C LYS A 193 -37.77 -25.21 4.53
N PRO A 194 -37.73 -24.74 3.28
CA PRO A 194 -37.82 -25.65 2.15
C PRO A 194 -36.53 -26.49 2.10
N LYS A 195 -36.68 -27.82 2.13
CA LYS A 195 -35.58 -28.78 2.06
C LYS A 195 -34.73 -28.53 0.81
N GLY A 196 -33.43 -28.26 0.97
CA GLY A 196 -32.46 -28.28 -0.15
C GLY A 196 -31.40 -27.18 -0.21
N GLY A 197 -31.31 -26.27 0.77
CA GLY A 197 -30.28 -25.22 0.77
C GLY A 197 -28.93 -25.71 1.30
N ARG A 198 -27.91 -25.77 0.42
CA ARG A 198 -26.48 -25.82 0.81
C ARG A 198 -26.21 -24.66 1.78
N PRO A 199 -25.49 -24.86 2.90
CA PRO A 199 -25.19 -23.77 3.85
C PRO A 199 -24.57 -22.57 3.13
N GLU A 200 -24.86 -21.36 3.62
CA GLU A 200 -24.31 -20.12 3.07
C GLU A 200 -22.78 -20.22 3.03
N GLY A 201 -22.21 -20.33 1.83
CA GLY A 201 -20.76 -20.45 1.70
C GLY A 201 -20.06 -19.19 2.22
N GLY A 202 -18.87 -19.35 2.81
CA GLY A 202 -18.09 -18.25 3.41
C GLY A 202 -17.91 -17.01 2.52
N THR A 203 -18.02 -17.17 1.19
CA THR A 203 -18.07 -16.06 0.23
C THR A 203 -19.20 -15.04 0.48
N ARG A 204 -20.38 -15.48 0.94
CA ARG A 204 -21.53 -14.59 1.20
C ARG A 204 -21.39 -13.86 2.53
N ALA A 205 -20.88 -14.53 3.56
CA ALA A 205 -20.62 -13.92 4.86
C ALA A 205 -19.54 -12.83 4.73
N ALA A 206 -18.40 -13.16 4.13
CA ALA A 206 -17.31 -12.22 3.85
C ALA A 206 -17.75 -11.03 2.99
N ALA A 207 -18.55 -11.26 1.94
CA ALA A 207 -19.05 -10.18 1.09
C ALA A 207 -19.92 -9.20 1.89
N ARG A 208 -20.75 -9.70 2.83
CA ARG A 208 -21.60 -8.85 3.68
C ARG A 208 -20.77 -8.02 4.65
N GLU A 209 -19.78 -8.62 5.31
CA GLU A 209 -18.90 -7.94 6.26
C GLU A 209 -18.04 -6.86 5.58
N LEU A 210 -17.55 -7.13 4.37
CA LEU A 210 -16.72 -6.20 3.61
C LEU A 210 -17.54 -5.18 2.78
N GLY A 211 -18.88 -5.26 2.80
CA GLY A 211 -19.75 -4.40 1.99
C GLY A 211 -19.59 -4.62 0.47
N LEU A 212 -19.16 -5.80 0.04
CA LEU A 212 -18.92 -6.16 -1.35
C LEU A 212 -20.10 -6.92 -1.94
N SER A 213 -20.27 -6.83 -3.27
CA SER A 213 -21.20 -7.72 -3.98
C SER A 213 -20.65 -9.14 -4.06
N GLU A 214 -21.53 -10.15 -4.08
CA GLU A 214 -21.12 -11.56 -4.24
C GLU A 214 -20.30 -11.79 -5.52
N ALA A 215 -20.63 -11.06 -6.60
CA ALA A 215 -19.87 -11.12 -7.84
C ALA A 215 -18.44 -10.58 -7.68
N ASP A 216 -18.24 -9.57 -6.83
CA ASP A 216 -16.93 -8.97 -6.60
C ASP A 216 -16.04 -9.87 -5.73
N ALA A 217 -16.62 -10.47 -4.69
CA ALA A 217 -15.95 -11.49 -3.88
C ALA A 217 -15.49 -12.68 -4.74
N ARG A 218 -16.34 -13.18 -5.65
CA ARG A 218 -15.98 -14.25 -6.59
C ARG A 218 -14.85 -13.86 -7.53
N ARG A 219 -14.84 -12.62 -8.04
CA ARG A 219 -13.75 -12.11 -8.88
C ARG A 219 -12.44 -12.04 -8.10
N ALA A 220 -12.48 -11.59 -6.85
CA ALA A 220 -11.31 -11.53 -5.99
C ALA A 220 -10.69 -12.91 -5.75
N THR A 221 -11.51 -13.90 -5.38
CA THR A 221 -11.05 -15.30 -5.25
C THR A 221 -10.47 -15.84 -6.56
N LYS A 222 -11.05 -15.47 -7.72
CA LYS A 222 -10.54 -15.92 -9.03
C LYS A 222 -9.19 -15.28 -9.37
N VAL A 223 -8.98 -14.01 -9.06
CA VAL A 223 -7.67 -13.35 -9.25
C VAL A 223 -6.63 -13.92 -8.29
N ALA A 224 -6.99 -14.13 -7.03
CA ALA A 224 -6.10 -14.69 -6.01
C ALA A 224 -5.61 -16.11 -6.36
N SER A 225 -6.40 -16.87 -7.16
CA SER A 225 -6.04 -18.22 -7.64
C SER A 225 -5.05 -18.25 -8.80
N LEU A 226 -4.50 -17.10 -9.23
CA LEU A 226 -3.36 -17.07 -10.17
C LEU A 226 -2.15 -17.80 -9.57
N SER A 227 -1.34 -18.43 -10.41
CA SER A 227 -0.06 -19.01 -9.98
C SER A 227 0.90 -17.92 -9.48
N ASP A 228 1.83 -18.27 -8.61
CA ASP A 228 2.82 -17.33 -8.08
C ASP A 228 3.70 -16.73 -9.19
N GLU A 229 4.02 -17.52 -10.21
CA GLU A 229 4.75 -17.07 -11.39
C GLU A 229 3.94 -16.06 -12.21
N ALA A 230 2.63 -16.28 -12.39
CA ALA A 230 1.75 -15.33 -13.05
C ALA A 230 1.63 -14.02 -12.25
N LYS A 231 1.50 -14.11 -10.92
CA LYS A 231 1.49 -12.93 -10.04
C LYS A 231 2.79 -12.13 -10.11
N ALA A 232 3.94 -12.81 -10.11
CA ALA A 232 5.24 -12.18 -10.27
C ALA A 232 5.37 -11.48 -11.63
N THR A 233 4.97 -12.15 -12.71
CA THR A 233 4.96 -11.57 -14.06
C THR A 233 4.06 -10.34 -14.13
N ALA A 234 2.86 -10.38 -13.53
CA ALA A 234 1.95 -9.24 -13.51
C ALA A 234 2.57 -8.01 -12.85
N ARG A 235 3.31 -8.19 -11.75
CA ARG A 235 4.03 -7.10 -11.08
C ARG A 235 5.17 -6.58 -11.94
N GLU A 236 5.95 -7.46 -12.57
CA GLU A 236 7.07 -7.09 -13.44
C GLU A 236 6.62 -6.22 -14.62
N VAL A 237 5.49 -6.57 -15.26
CA VAL A 237 4.97 -5.82 -16.42
C VAL A 237 4.03 -4.67 -16.03
N GLY A 238 3.83 -4.41 -14.73
CA GLY A 238 2.93 -3.35 -14.25
C GLY A 238 1.47 -3.55 -14.66
N LEU A 239 0.98 -4.79 -14.59
CA LEU A 239 -0.43 -5.18 -14.79
C LEU A 239 -1.11 -5.68 -13.51
N ASP A 240 -0.41 -5.65 -12.38
CA ASP A 240 -0.93 -6.05 -11.07
C ASP A 240 -2.02 -5.11 -10.52
N ASP A 241 -2.15 -3.90 -11.07
CA ASP A 241 -3.30 -3.01 -10.83
C ASP A 241 -4.39 -3.09 -11.93
N ASN A 242 -4.21 -3.92 -12.95
CA ASN A 242 -5.19 -4.12 -14.02
C ASN A 242 -6.03 -5.38 -13.79
N ARG A 243 -7.09 -5.25 -13.00
CA ARG A 243 -7.99 -6.37 -12.66
C ARG A 243 -8.57 -7.09 -13.88
N THR A 244 -8.83 -6.38 -14.98
CA THR A 244 -9.35 -6.99 -16.22
C THR A 244 -8.32 -7.94 -16.84
N ALA A 245 -7.06 -7.53 -16.90
CA ALA A 245 -5.97 -8.37 -17.39
C ALA A 245 -5.75 -9.59 -16.47
N LEU A 246 -5.77 -9.37 -15.15
CA LEU A 246 -5.63 -10.45 -14.15
C LEU A 246 -6.76 -11.48 -14.27
N LEU A 247 -8.02 -11.04 -14.40
CA LEU A 247 -9.16 -11.93 -14.60
C LEU A 247 -9.09 -12.70 -15.92
N ALA A 248 -8.57 -12.09 -16.98
CA ALA A 248 -8.38 -12.76 -18.25
C ALA A 248 -7.33 -13.88 -18.13
N ALA A 249 -6.22 -13.62 -17.44
CA ALA A 249 -5.22 -14.64 -17.14
C ALA A 249 -5.78 -15.74 -16.24
N ALA A 250 -6.50 -15.39 -15.17
CA ALA A 250 -7.05 -16.35 -14.21
C ALA A 250 -8.08 -17.32 -14.81
N LYS A 251 -8.65 -17.02 -15.99
CA LYS A 251 -9.54 -17.95 -16.71
C LYS A 251 -8.78 -19.15 -17.29
N GLU A 252 -7.49 -19.02 -17.54
CA GLU A 252 -6.65 -20.12 -18.02
C GLU A 252 -6.44 -21.13 -16.90
N ALA A 253 -6.62 -22.42 -17.20
CA ALA A 253 -6.47 -23.50 -16.24
C ALA A 253 -4.99 -23.78 -15.93
N GLU A 254 -4.12 -23.73 -16.95
CA GLU A 254 -2.70 -24.08 -16.84
C GLU A 254 -1.86 -22.87 -16.38
N PRO A 255 -1.00 -23.03 -15.35
CA PRO A 255 -0.15 -21.94 -14.83
C PRO A 255 0.70 -21.24 -15.90
N GLU A 256 1.31 -22.00 -16.81
CA GLU A 256 2.14 -21.46 -17.90
C GLU A 256 1.31 -20.59 -18.85
N ARG A 257 0.05 -20.98 -19.10
CA ARG A 257 -0.87 -20.22 -19.96
C ARG A 257 -1.31 -18.92 -19.30
N GLN A 258 -1.41 -18.87 -17.97
CA GLN A 258 -1.68 -17.63 -17.23
C GLN A 258 -0.56 -16.61 -17.45
N VAL A 259 0.71 -17.04 -17.36
CA VAL A 259 1.89 -16.20 -17.61
C VAL A 259 1.90 -15.68 -19.05
N VAL A 260 1.68 -16.56 -20.03
CA VAL A 260 1.59 -16.17 -21.45
C VAL A 260 0.47 -15.13 -21.64
N LYS A 261 -0.68 -15.32 -20.99
CA LYS A 261 -1.81 -14.41 -21.12
C LYS A 261 -1.50 -13.00 -20.62
N ILE A 262 -0.79 -12.89 -19.50
CA ILE A 262 -0.33 -11.60 -18.95
C ILE A 262 0.60 -10.90 -19.95
N LYS A 263 1.54 -11.65 -20.55
CA LYS A 263 2.47 -11.11 -21.55
C LYS A 263 1.75 -10.66 -22.82
N GLU A 264 0.76 -11.42 -23.31
CA GLU A 264 -0.10 -11.02 -24.44
C GLU A 264 -0.84 -9.72 -24.16
N TRP A 265 -1.41 -9.57 -22.96
CA TRP A 265 -2.08 -8.34 -22.54
C TRP A 265 -1.13 -7.15 -22.51
N ASN A 266 0.08 -7.34 -21.98
CA ASN A 266 1.10 -6.28 -21.98
C ASN A 266 1.49 -5.88 -23.40
N ALA A 267 1.77 -6.85 -24.28
CA ALA A 267 2.10 -6.58 -25.68
C ALA A 267 0.97 -5.83 -26.41
N ALA A 268 -0.29 -6.19 -26.17
CA ALA A 268 -1.45 -5.48 -26.73
C ALA A 268 -1.56 -4.05 -26.20
N ARG A 269 -1.30 -3.82 -24.90
CA ARG A 269 -1.26 -2.48 -24.27
C ARG A 269 -0.19 -1.61 -24.92
N GLU A 270 1.03 -2.14 -25.07
CA GLU A 270 2.15 -1.43 -25.70
C GLU A 270 1.86 -1.09 -27.17
N LEU A 271 1.30 -2.03 -27.93
CA LEU A 271 0.93 -1.78 -29.31
C LEU A 271 -0.16 -0.70 -29.43
N ALA A 272 -1.16 -0.70 -28.54
CA ALA A 272 -2.21 0.31 -28.51
C ALA A 272 -1.62 1.69 -28.15
N ALA A 273 -0.73 1.76 -27.17
CA ALA A 273 -0.04 3.00 -26.79
C ALA A 273 0.82 3.54 -27.94
N ALA A 274 1.56 2.68 -28.64
CA ALA A 274 2.35 3.06 -29.81
C ALA A 274 1.48 3.63 -30.95
N LYS A 275 0.35 2.97 -31.26
CA LYS A 275 -0.61 3.46 -32.26
C LYS A 275 -1.20 4.82 -31.88
N ALA A 276 -1.58 5.00 -30.61
CA ALA A 276 -2.10 6.27 -30.11
C ALA A 276 -1.05 7.39 -30.21
N ALA A 277 0.22 7.11 -29.91
CA ALA A 277 1.31 8.07 -30.05
C ALA A 277 1.53 8.50 -31.51
N VAL A 278 1.46 7.55 -32.45
CA VAL A 278 1.55 7.86 -33.89
C VAL A 278 0.38 8.72 -34.34
N ALA A 279 -0.86 8.37 -33.95
CA ALA A 279 -2.05 9.13 -34.30
C ALA A 279 -1.97 10.58 -33.78
N LYS A 280 -1.56 10.77 -32.51
CA LYS A 280 -1.36 12.11 -31.92
C LYS A 280 -0.29 12.93 -32.64
N LYS A 281 0.77 12.28 -33.14
CA LYS A 281 1.81 12.94 -33.93
C LYS A 281 1.29 13.37 -35.30
N GLN A 282 0.46 12.54 -35.94
CA GLN A 282 -0.17 12.85 -37.23
C GLN A 282 -1.19 13.99 -37.09
N GLU A 283 -2.01 13.99 -36.04
CA GLU A 283 -2.94 15.07 -35.72
C GLU A 283 -2.20 16.40 -35.54
N LYS A 284 -1.16 16.41 -34.69
CA LYS A 284 -0.35 17.62 -34.49
C LYS A 284 0.33 18.12 -35.77
N ALA A 285 0.75 17.20 -36.66
CA ALA A 285 1.32 17.58 -37.94
C ALA A 285 0.27 18.16 -38.89
N ALA A 286 -0.95 17.62 -38.90
CA ALA A 286 -2.07 18.15 -39.68
C ALA A 286 -2.50 19.55 -39.18
N ASP A 287 -2.54 19.75 -37.87
CA ASP A 287 -2.82 21.06 -37.26
C ASP A 287 -1.76 22.09 -37.68
N ALA A 288 -0.47 21.74 -37.62
CA ALA A 288 0.62 22.62 -38.04
C ALA A 288 0.53 23.01 -39.53
N VAL A 289 0.18 22.07 -40.40
CA VAL A 289 -0.05 22.36 -41.83
C VAL A 289 -1.25 23.29 -42.01
N THR A 290 -2.32 23.09 -41.23
CA THR A 290 -3.51 23.95 -41.28
C THR A 290 -3.20 25.38 -40.82
N GLU A 291 -2.39 25.52 -39.77
CA GLU A 291 -1.89 26.83 -39.31
C GLU A 291 -1.04 27.52 -40.38
N GLU A 292 -0.12 26.80 -41.05
CA GLU A 292 0.69 27.37 -42.14
C GLU A 292 -0.17 27.83 -43.33
N ILE A 293 -1.19 27.06 -43.73
CA ILE A 293 -2.12 27.45 -44.80
C ILE A 293 -2.90 28.70 -44.40
N ALA A 294 -3.43 28.77 -43.17
CA ALA A 294 -4.16 29.94 -42.70
C ALA A 294 -3.29 31.21 -42.69
N ILE A 295 -2.01 31.08 -42.33
CA ILE A 295 -1.04 32.18 -42.39
C ILE A 295 -0.79 32.59 -43.85
N ALA A 296 -0.60 31.64 -44.76
CA ALA A 296 -0.40 31.93 -46.18
C ALA A 296 -1.62 32.65 -46.81
N ASP A 297 -2.84 32.18 -46.50
CA ASP A 297 -4.09 32.81 -46.94
C ASP A 297 -4.23 34.24 -46.40
N PHE A 298 -3.85 34.47 -45.13
CA PHE A 298 -3.80 35.80 -44.56
C PHE A 298 -2.82 36.71 -45.32
N TYR A 299 -1.60 36.25 -45.59
CA TYR A 299 -0.62 37.02 -46.36
C TYR A 299 -1.12 37.33 -47.77
N PHE A 300 -1.75 36.37 -48.44
CA PHE A 300 -2.33 36.57 -49.77
C PHE A 300 -3.45 37.63 -49.74
N ALA A 301 -4.40 37.50 -48.80
CA ALA A 301 -5.48 38.47 -48.60
C ALA A 301 -4.93 39.87 -48.27
N TRP A 302 -3.97 39.96 -47.35
CA TRP A 302 -3.30 41.20 -46.96
C TRP A 302 -2.57 41.87 -48.13
N SER A 303 -1.87 41.08 -48.94
CA SER A 303 -1.14 41.57 -50.11
C SER A 303 -2.07 42.19 -51.17
N SER A 304 -3.29 41.69 -51.28
CA SER A 304 -4.32 42.16 -52.21
C SER A 304 -4.97 43.49 -51.79
N ILE A 305 -4.82 43.90 -50.51
CA ILE A 305 -5.36 45.17 -50.02
C ILE A 305 -4.40 46.31 -50.40
N PRO A 306 -4.89 47.41 -51.03
CA PRO A 306 -4.08 48.58 -51.33
C PRO A 306 -3.45 49.21 -50.09
N LEU A 307 -2.20 49.68 -50.20
CA LEU A 307 -1.38 50.22 -49.10
C LEU A 307 -2.10 51.25 -48.22
N HIS A 308 -2.82 52.20 -48.82
CA HIS A 308 -3.53 53.27 -48.09
C HIS A 308 -4.77 52.79 -47.31
N ARG A 309 -5.25 51.56 -47.52
CA ARG A 309 -6.40 50.97 -46.80
C ARG A 309 -5.99 50.04 -45.67
N ARG A 310 -4.72 49.60 -45.66
CA ARG A 310 -4.20 48.60 -44.71
C ARG A 310 -4.31 49.05 -43.25
N GLU A 311 -4.05 50.33 -42.95
CA GLU A 311 -4.23 50.88 -41.59
C GLU A 311 -5.69 50.78 -41.10
N GLY A 312 -6.66 51.07 -41.98
CA GLY A 312 -8.07 50.97 -41.66
C GLY A 312 -8.50 49.53 -41.34
N VAL A 313 -8.00 48.57 -42.13
CA VAL A 313 -8.28 47.13 -41.89
C VAL A 313 -7.67 46.65 -40.58
N LEU A 314 -6.45 47.09 -40.23
CA LEU A 314 -5.84 46.75 -38.94
C LEU A 314 -6.64 47.33 -37.76
N ALA A 315 -7.12 48.56 -37.89
CA ALA A 315 -7.95 49.20 -36.87
C ALA A 315 -9.27 48.44 -36.63
N GLU A 316 -9.91 47.92 -37.68
CA GLU A 316 -11.14 47.12 -37.56
C GLU A 316 -10.92 45.79 -36.82
N ILE A 317 -9.78 45.13 -37.01
CA ILE A 317 -9.43 43.88 -36.30
C ILE A 317 -8.75 44.13 -34.94
N GLY A 318 -8.65 45.38 -34.49
CA GLY A 318 -8.05 45.75 -33.21
C GLY A 318 -6.52 45.63 -33.17
N ALA A 319 -5.85 45.48 -34.31
CA ALA A 319 -4.39 45.44 -34.42
C ALA A 319 -3.84 46.85 -34.70
N ARG A 320 -2.67 47.20 -34.14
CA ARG A 320 -1.96 48.45 -34.46
C ARG A 320 -0.59 48.16 -35.03
N LEU A 321 -0.24 48.85 -36.12
CA LEU A 321 1.13 48.90 -36.62
C LEU A 321 2.00 49.64 -35.60
N VAL A 322 2.76 48.88 -34.80
CA VAL A 322 3.88 49.45 -34.06
C VAL A 322 5.03 49.50 -35.06
N ALA A 323 5.39 50.69 -35.53
CA ALA A 323 6.56 50.86 -36.37
C ALA A 323 7.79 50.35 -35.60
N SER A 324 8.42 49.29 -36.09
CA SER A 324 9.75 48.92 -35.60
C SER A 324 10.68 50.05 -36.01
N GLN A 325 11.17 50.81 -35.04
CA GLN A 325 12.29 51.70 -35.28
C GLN A 325 13.47 50.81 -35.65
N GLY A 326 13.83 50.81 -36.93
CA GLY A 326 15.04 50.16 -37.41
C GLY A 326 16.22 50.68 -36.60
N ALA A 327 17.00 49.76 -36.04
CA ALA A 327 18.36 50.04 -35.63
C ALA A 327 19.11 50.59 -36.85
N ALA A 328 19.60 51.81 -36.69
CA ALA A 328 20.49 52.49 -37.64
C ALA A 328 21.84 51.79 -37.73
#